data_AF-U4R0F0-F1
#
_entry.id   AF-U4R0F0-F1
#
_cell.length_a   1.000
_cell.length_b   1.000
_cell.length_c   1.000
_cell.angle_alpha   90.00
_cell.angle_beta   90.00
_cell.angle_gamma   90.00
#
_symmetry.space_group_name_H-M   'P 1'
#
loop_
_entity.id
_entity.type
_entity.pdbx_description
1 polymer ?
#
loop_
_entity_poly.entity_id
_entity_poly.type
_entity_poly.pdbx_seq_one_letter_code
_entity_poly.pdbx_strand_id
1 'polypeptide(L)' 'MYKIRYAEVNDAKVLGKIHSESWKTAYKGIVPDSVLDNITADKRERYFEKALSENLEEDTLIFVNGKEVGLMTIGKC' A
#
# COMPACT_ATOMS: atom_id res chain seq x y z
N MET A 1 -3.17 -0.63 21.08
CA MET A 1 -1.86 0.05 20.92
C MET A 1 -1.67 0.39 19.45
N TYR A 2 -1.31 1.63 19.15
CA TYR A 2 -0.97 2.09 17.80
C TYR A 2 0.55 2.10 17.64
N LYS A 3 1.06 1.67 16.49
CA LYS A 3 2.48 1.74 16.14
C LYS A 3 2.61 2.12 14.67
N ILE A 4 3.60 2.95 14.36
CA ILE A 4 4.01 3.27 12.99
C ILE A 4 5.50 2.94 12.89
N ARG A 5 5.92 2.36 11.76
CA ARG A 5 7.33 2.21 11.41
C ARG A 5 7.52 2.38 9.91
N TYR A 6 8.73 2.73 9.50
CA TYR A 6 9.13 2.60 8.10
C TYR A 6 9.00 1.15 7.62
N ALA A 7 8.59 1.01 6.37
CA ALA A 7 8.47 -0.28 5.70
C ALA A 7 9.84 -0.72 5.16
N GLU A 8 10.05 -2.03 5.13
CA GLU A 8 11.18 -2.68 4.49
C GLU A 8 10.71 -3.40 3.23
N VAL A 9 11.62 -3.77 2.32
CA VAL A 9 11.26 -4.47 1.07
C VAL A 9 10.37 -5.70 1.32
N ASN A 10 10.60 -6.42 2.43
CA ASN A 10 9.79 -7.59 2.82
C ASN A 10 8.33 -7.27 3.17
N ASP A 11 7.99 -5.99 3.40
CA ASP A 11 6.64 -5.52 3.67
C ASP A 11 5.83 -5.24 2.39
N ALA A 12 6.46 -5.27 1.21
CA ALA A 12 5.85 -4.91 -0.06
C ALA A 12 4.51 -5.64 -0.31
N LYS A 13 4.43 -6.92 0.06
CA LYS A 13 3.21 -7.71 -0.03
C LYS A 13 2.06 -7.14 0.81
N VAL A 14 2.35 -6.74 2.04
CA VAL A 14 1.33 -6.19 2.95
C VAL A 14 0.90 -4.79 2.50
N LEU A 15 1.86 -3.95 2.09
CA LEU A 15 1.58 -2.64 1.50
C LEU A 15 0.70 -2.77 0.24
N GLY A 16 1.03 -3.70 -0.64
CA GLY A 16 0.29 -3.96 -1.87
C GLY A 16 -1.16 -4.36 -1.61
N LYS A 17 -1.37 -5.24 -0.62
CA LYS A 17 -2.71 -5.63 -0.18
C LYS A 17 -3.49 -4.44 0.36
N ILE A 18 -2.97 -3.74 1.37
CA ILE A 18 -3.65 -2.60 2.01
C ILE A 18 -4.00 -1.53 0.98
N HIS A 19 -3.05 -1.16 0.09
CA HIS A 19 -3.29 -0.17 -0.95
C HIS A 19 -4.42 -0.59 -1.90
N SER A 20 -4.36 -1.83 -2.42
CA SER A 20 -5.35 -2.30 -3.41
C SER A 20 -6.76 -2.40 -2.82
N GLU A 21 -6.91 -2.92 -1.60
CA GLU A 21 -8.20 -3.03 -0.92
C GLU A 21 -8.77 -1.64 -0.56
N SER A 22 -7.91 -0.72 -0.11
CA SER A 22 -8.29 0.65 0.22
C SER A 22 -8.80 1.40 -1.01
N TRP A 23 -8.10 1.31 -2.14
CA TRP A 23 -8.53 1.94 -3.40
C TRP A 23 -9.86 1.39 -3.91
N LYS A 24 -10.00 0.06 -3.94
CA LYS A 24 -11.25 -0.59 -4.37
C LYS A 24 -12.43 -0.18 -3.50
N THR A 25 -12.22 0.01 -2.21
CA THR A 25 -13.27 0.40 -1.27
C THR A 25 -13.60 1.88 -1.39
N ALA A 26 -12.58 2.75 -1.36
CA ALA A 26 -12.75 4.20 -1.32
C ALA A 26 -13.35 4.76 -2.63
N TYR A 27 -13.02 4.16 -3.77
CA TYR A 27 -13.40 4.67 -5.09
C TYR A 27 -14.53 3.88 -5.78
N LYS A 28 -15.12 2.89 -5.10
CA LYS A 28 -16.25 2.14 -5.65
C LYS A 28 -17.42 3.08 -5.99
N GLY A 29 -17.94 2.96 -7.22
CA GLY A 29 -19.02 3.83 -7.71
C GLY A 29 -18.60 5.26 -8.07
N ILE A 30 -17.31 5.59 -7.93
CA ILE A 30 -16.71 6.86 -8.36
C ILE A 30 -15.81 6.63 -9.58
N VAL A 31 -14.97 5.59 -9.52
CA VAL A 31 -14.07 5.17 -10.61
C VAL A 31 -14.65 3.91 -11.28
N PRO A 32 -14.54 3.73 -12.61
CA PRO A 32 -15.04 2.53 -13.29
C PRO A 32 -14.46 1.24 -12.71
N ASP A 33 -15.31 0.21 -12.57
CA ASP A 33 -14.92 -1.08 -12.01
C ASP A 33 -13.75 -1.71 -12.78
N SER A 34 -13.70 -1.54 -14.10
CA SER A 34 -12.59 -2.03 -14.94
C SER A 34 -11.23 -1.42 -14.57
N VAL A 35 -11.21 -0.19 -14.06
CA VAL A 35 -9.97 0.45 -13.56
C VAL A 35 -9.65 -0.09 -12.17
N LEU A 36 -10.64 -0.21 -11.28
CA LEU A 36 -10.45 -0.73 -9.92
C LEU A 36 -9.99 -2.20 -9.92
N ASP A 37 -10.54 -3.03 -10.81
CA ASP A 37 -10.18 -4.43 -10.98
C ASP A 37 -8.72 -4.61 -11.41
N ASN A 38 -8.17 -3.62 -12.11
CA ASN A 38 -6.78 -3.60 -12.51
C ASN A 38 -5.81 -3.24 -11.38
N ILE A 39 -6.29 -2.73 -10.24
CA ILE A 39 -5.50 -2.46 -9.03
C ILE A 39 -5.47 -3.75 -8.20
N THR A 40 -4.54 -4.65 -8.51
CA THR A 40 -4.40 -5.93 -7.80
C THR A 40 -3.30 -5.87 -6.73
N ALA A 41 -3.43 -6.72 -5.71
CA ALA A 41 -2.42 -6.85 -4.67
C ALA A 41 -1.04 -7.16 -5.26
N ASP A 42 -0.94 -8.14 -6.18
CA ASP A 42 0.33 -8.53 -6.82
C ASP A 42 0.98 -7.40 -7.61
N LYS A 43 0.20 -6.60 -8.35
CA LYS A 43 0.74 -5.44 -9.08
C LYS A 43 1.26 -4.37 -8.13
N ARG A 44 0.57 -4.16 -7.01
CA ARG A 44 0.99 -3.18 -6.00
C ARG A 44 2.16 -3.68 -5.16
N GLU A 45 2.25 -4.99 -4.88
CA GLU A 45 3.42 -5.61 -4.25
C GLU A 45 4.68 -5.35 -5.07
N ARG A 46 4.65 -5.65 -6.38
CA ARG A 46 5.79 -5.37 -7.28
C ARG A 46 6.15 -3.89 -7.34
N TYR A 47 5.15 -3.01 -7.27
CA TYR A 47 5.39 -1.57 -7.22
C TYR A 47 6.15 -1.20 -5.94
N PHE A 48 5.68 -1.63 -4.76
CA PHE A 48 6.31 -1.29 -3.49
C PHE A 48 7.69 -1.95 -3.32
N GLU A 49 7.86 -3.18 -3.81
CA GLU A 49 9.17 -3.86 -3.84
C GLU A 49 10.19 -3.01 -4.61
N LYS A 50 9.81 -2.50 -5.79
CA LYS A 50 10.65 -1.59 -6.57
C LYS A 50 10.87 -0.27 -5.84
N ALA A 51 9.82 0.37 -5.36
CA ALA A 51 9.89 1.68 -4.71
C ALA A 51 10.82 1.67 -3.49
N LEU A 52 10.72 0.64 -2.66
CA LEU A 52 11.56 0.43 -1.47
C LEU A 52 13.00 0.05 -1.83
N SER A 53 13.21 -0.84 -2.80
CA SER A 53 14.56 -1.28 -3.18
C SER A 53 15.38 -0.20 -3.91
N GLU A 54 14.71 0.66 -4.67
CA GLU A 54 15.34 1.76 -5.41
C GLU A 54 15.30 3.10 -4.65
N ASN A 55 14.75 3.14 -3.42
CA ASN A 55 14.56 4.35 -2.61
C ASN A 55 13.83 5.48 -3.37
N LEU A 56 12.75 5.14 -4.08
CA LEU A 56 11.97 6.10 -4.86
C LEU A 56 11.03 6.95 -3.99
N GLU A 57 10.59 6.39 -2.87
CA GLU A 57 9.71 7.00 -1.87
C GLU A 57 9.98 6.40 -0.48
N GLU A 58 9.50 7.07 0.56
CA GLU A 58 9.47 6.56 1.93
C GLU A 58 8.08 6.01 2.25
N ASP A 59 7.98 4.72 2.54
CA ASP A 59 6.72 4.09 2.97
C ASP A 59 6.72 3.74 4.46
N THR A 60 5.55 3.79 5.06
CA THR A 60 5.32 3.36 6.45
C THR A 60 4.20 2.34 6.54
N LEU A 61 4.28 1.48 7.56
CA LEU A 61 3.21 0.58 7.97
C LEU A 61 2.62 1.03 9.31
N ILE A 62 1.30 1.09 9.34
CA ILE A 62 0.49 1.49 10.51
C ILE A 62 -0.14 0.24 11.11
N PHE A 63 0.04 0.08 12.42
CA PHE A 63 -0.43 -1.08 13.18
C PHE A 63 -1.45 -0.67 14.24
N VAL A 64 -2.50 -1.47 14.39
CA VAL A 64 -3.47 -1.40 15.49
C VAL A 64 -3.55 -2.77 16.15
N ASN A 65 -3.21 -2.84 17.44
CA ASN A 65 -3.22 -4.09 18.21
C ASN A 65 -2.42 -5.21 17.54
N GLY A 66 -1.28 -4.87 16.94
CA GLY A 66 -0.37 -5.81 16.28
C GLY A 66 -0.77 -6.20 14.85
N LYS A 67 -1.86 -5.67 14.31
CA LYS A 67 -2.30 -5.91 12.93
C LYS A 67 -1.97 -4.73 12.03
N GLU A 68 -1.52 -4.99 10.82
CA GLU A 68 -1.31 -4.01 9.76
C GLU A 68 -2.66 -3.51 9.24
N VAL A 69 -2.90 -2.21 9.33
CA VAL A 69 -4.20 -1.61 9.00
C VAL A 69 -4.12 -0.43 8.04
N GLY A 70 -2.91 0.08 7.78
CA GLY A 70 -2.74 1.26 6.94
C GLY A 70 -1.29 1.44 6.51
N LEU A 71 -1.12 2.34 5.57
CA LEU A 71 0.18 2.78 5.10
C LEU A 71 0.14 4.29 4.83
N MET A 72 1.32 4.89 4.79
CA MET A 72 1.52 6.25 4.29
C MET A 72 2.78 6.26 3.44
N THR A 73 2.68 6.85 2.26
CA THR A 73 3.77 7.02 1.29
C THR A 73 4.16 8.49 1.26
N ILE A 74 5.45 8.77 1.35
CA ILE A 74 6.05 10.11 1.31
C ILE A 74 7.05 10.13 0.16
N GLY A 75 6.78 10.91 -0.88
CA GLY A 75 7.63 10.96 -2.08
C GLY A 75 7.44 12.27 -2.84
N LYS A 76 8.17 12.43 -3.94
CA LYS A 76 8.01 13.60 -4.82
C LYS A 76 6.66 13.54 -5.51
N CYS A 77 5.79 14.50 -5.17
CA CYS A 77 4.58 14.82 -5.91
C CYS A 77 4.94 15.48 -7.25
#